data_AF-A0A1G4BEX2-F1
#
_entry.id   AF-A0A1G4BEX2-F1
#
_cell.length_a   1.000
_cell.length_b   1.000
_cell.length_c   1.000
_cell.angle_alpha   90.00
_cell.angle_beta   90.00
_cell.angle_gamma   90.00
#
_symmetry.space_group_name_H-M   'P 1'
#
loop_
_entity.id
_entity.type
_entity.pdbx_description
1 polymer ?
#
loop_
_entity_poly.entity_id
_entity_poly.type
_entity_poly.pdbx_seq_one_letter_code
_entity_poly.pdbx_strand_id
1 'polypeptide(L)'
;MDRQALWKREDTKSFYIWGGHNIDSGRLMDESLSDGSWKFQTDGTGGGQWSKETATNPTEFEELERSEDGAFASTPQGGFWFGGMANFRTRLNATNGNTNTAVQPIPGMVFYDWKTNQWSNETEEFKAAFPPFGTVRGARALFVPNYGSNGIILLMGGFQSTLEPIVKASQSLYKWMDFSNITFMDPVSRKWYSQKTTGSAPTKRQWFCMVGVEGKSSYEM
;
A
#
# COMPACT_ATOMS: atom_id res chain seq x y z
N MET A 1 5.63 0.94 15.00
CA MET A 1 4.48 0.73 14.10
C MET A 1 5.09 0.27 12.80
N ASP A 2 5.00 -1.03 12.59
CA ASP A 2 5.62 -1.68 11.45
C ASP A 2 4.73 -1.29 10.26
N ARG A 3 5.33 -0.64 9.27
CA ARG A 3 4.62 0.18 8.26
C ARG A 3 3.97 -0.70 7.19
N GLN A 4 3.10 -1.61 7.62
CA GLN A 4 2.31 -2.55 6.83
C GLN A 4 0.89 -2.04 6.55
N ALA A 5 0.23 -2.72 5.61
CA ALA A 5 -1.21 -2.68 5.49
C ALA A 5 -1.87 -3.53 6.57
N LEU A 6 -3.02 -3.05 7.03
CA LEU A 6 -4.04 -3.85 7.69
C LEU A 6 -5.28 -3.79 6.82
N TRP A 7 -5.45 -4.79 5.95
CA TRP A 7 -6.59 -4.80 5.05
C TRP A 7 -7.78 -5.48 5.69
N LYS A 8 -8.85 -4.72 5.92
CA LYS A 8 -10.09 -5.24 6.50
C LYS A 8 -10.96 -5.88 5.43
N ARG A 9 -11.54 -7.03 5.75
CA ARG A 9 -12.53 -7.74 4.94
C ARG A 9 -13.80 -7.98 5.77
N GLU A 10 -14.83 -7.19 5.48
CA GLU A 10 -16.04 -7.09 6.31
C GLU A 10 -16.94 -8.34 6.25
N ASP A 11 -17.12 -8.92 5.07
CA ASP A 11 -18.03 -10.06 4.81
C ASP A 11 -17.66 -11.30 5.65
N THR A 12 -16.36 -11.53 5.82
CA THR A 12 -15.81 -12.63 6.61
C THR A 12 -15.38 -12.20 7.99
N LYS A 13 -15.47 -10.90 8.35
CA LYS A 13 -14.95 -10.36 9.61
C LYS A 13 -13.48 -10.75 9.86
N SER A 14 -12.65 -10.56 8.85
CA SER A 14 -11.23 -10.86 8.88
C SER A 14 -10.39 -9.62 8.53
N PHE A 15 -9.08 -9.69 8.81
CA PHE A 15 -8.14 -8.76 8.23
C PHE A 15 -6.84 -9.44 7.81
N TYR A 16 -6.15 -8.83 6.87
CA TYR A 16 -4.92 -9.33 6.25
C TYR A 16 -3.77 -8.36 6.49
N ILE A 17 -2.54 -8.89 6.56
CA ILE A 17 -1.31 -8.10 6.69
C ILE A 17 -0.49 -8.23 5.41
N TRP A 18 -0.12 -7.09 4.84
CA TRP A 18 0.81 -7.01 3.71
C TRP A 18 1.88 -5.94 3.94
N GLY A 19 3.09 -6.17 3.43
CA GLY A 19 4.21 -5.25 3.61
C GLY A 19 4.74 -5.21 5.04
N GLY A 20 5.30 -4.06 5.41
CA GLY A 20 5.95 -3.86 6.71
C GLY A 20 7.41 -4.29 6.71
N HIS A 21 8.03 -4.22 7.89
CA HIS A 21 9.44 -4.53 8.08
C HIS A 21 9.64 -5.25 9.41
N ASN A 22 10.73 -6.01 9.55
CA ASN A 22 11.10 -6.62 10.82
C ASN A 22 11.67 -5.58 11.81
N ILE A 23 11.19 -5.62 13.06
CA ILE A 23 11.58 -4.65 14.11
C ILE A 23 13.03 -4.81 14.57
N ASP A 24 13.52 -6.05 14.55
CA ASP A 24 14.91 -6.35 14.86
C ASP A 24 15.78 -5.83 13.72
N SER A 25 16.86 -5.12 14.04
CA SER A 25 17.78 -4.53 13.05
C SER A 25 18.45 -5.54 12.10
N GLY A 26 18.09 -6.83 12.20
CA GLY A 26 18.46 -7.90 11.29
C GLY A 26 17.61 -7.91 10.02
N ARG A 27 17.71 -9.00 9.26
CA ARG A 27 16.97 -9.22 8.02
C ARG A 27 15.62 -9.85 8.30
N LEU A 28 14.67 -9.65 7.39
CA LEU A 28 13.47 -10.47 7.37
C LEU A 28 13.87 -11.91 7.00
N MET A 29 13.72 -12.83 7.95
CA MET A 29 14.04 -14.26 7.79
C MET A 29 12.79 -15.16 7.94
N ASP A 30 11.60 -14.57 7.89
CA ASP A 30 10.34 -15.30 8.07
C ASP A 30 9.90 -15.94 6.75
N GLU A 31 10.54 -17.06 6.35
CA GLU A 31 10.25 -17.81 5.10
C GLU A 31 8.76 -18.09 4.91
N SER A 32 8.07 -18.23 6.02
CA SER A 32 6.63 -18.13 6.21
C SER A 32 5.83 -17.11 5.37
N LEU A 33 6.45 -16.03 4.90
CA LEU A 33 5.84 -14.98 4.08
C LEU A 33 6.15 -15.12 2.57
N SER A 34 6.87 -16.16 2.16
CA SER A 34 7.31 -16.37 0.77
C SER A 34 6.19 -16.78 -0.17
N ASP A 35 5.13 -17.38 0.37
CA ASP A 35 4.02 -17.94 -0.40
C ASP A 35 2.66 -17.33 -0.04
N GLY A 36 2.62 -16.32 0.83
CA GLY A 36 1.37 -15.74 1.25
C GLY A 36 1.42 -14.56 2.21
N SER A 37 0.27 -14.32 2.82
CA SER A 37 0.03 -13.25 3.79
C SER A 37 -0.60 -13.76 5.07
N TRP A 38 -0.41 -13.03 6.16
CA TRP A 38 -1.08 -13.32 7.42
C TRP A 38 -2.52 -12.85 7.36
N LYS A 39 -3.43 -13.68 7.86
CA LYS A 39 -4.85 -13.41 8.02
C LYS A 39 -5.25 -13.64 9.47
N PHE A 40 -6.05 -12.72 10.01
CA PHE A 40 -6.72 -12.91 11.27
C PHE A 40 -8.22 -13.00 11.04
N GLN A 41 -8.82 -14.10 11.53
CA GLN A 41 -10.25 -14.34 11.47
C GLN A 41 -10.84 -14.10 12.86
N THR A 42 -11.74 -13.13 13.00
CA THR A 42 -12.39 -12.87 14.29
C THR A 42 -13.40 -13.97 14.63
N ASP A 43 -13.55 -14.27 15.92
CA ASP A 43 -14.55 -15.23 16.43
C ASP A 43 -15.85 -14.55 16.91
N GLY A 44 -15.92 -13.22 16.89
CA GLY A 44 -17.07 -12.44 17.35
C GLY A 44 -17.20 -12.29 18.87
N THR A 45 -16.27 -12.83 19.64
CA THR A 45 -16.26 -12.80 21.12
C THR A 45 -15.11 -11.98 21.70
N GLY A 46 -14.42 -11.21 20.86
CA GLY A 46 -13.23 -10.44 21.21
C GLY A 46 -11.91 -11.18 20.94
N GLY A 47 -11.96 -12.39 20.38
CA GLY A 47 -10.81 -13.17 19.97
C GLY A 47 -10.80 -13.47 18.46
N GLY A 48 -9.97 -14.44 18.09
CA GLY A 48 -9.84 -14.92 16.73
C GLY A 48 -8.65 -15.83 16.52
N GLN A 49 -8.41 -16.20 15.27
CA GLN A 49 -7.34 -17.11 14.88
C GLN A 49 -6.48 -16.50 13.78
N TRP A 50 -5.17 -16.63 13.95
CA TRP A 50 -4.20 -16.35 12.89
C TRP A 50 -4.06 -17.58 11.99
N SER A 51 -4.09 -17.34 10.69
CA SER A 51 -3.77 -18.33 9.68
C SER A 51 -2.92 -17.68 8.58
N LYS A 52 -2.21 -18.51 7.84
CA LYS A 52 -1.61 -18.07 6.58
C LYS A 52 -2.59 -18.28 5.45
N GLU A 53 -2.67 -17.29 4.59
CA GLU A 53 -3.39 -17.37 3.33
C GLU A 53 -2.36 -17.44 2.20
N THR A 54 -2.20 -18.63 1.64
CA THR A 54 -1.31 -18.89 0.51
C THR A 54 -1.90 -18.30 -0.77
N ALA A 55 -1.06 -17.67 -1.59
CA ALA A 55 -1.47 -17.17 -2.88
C ALA A 55 -1.92 -18.32 -3.80
N THR A 56 -3.03 -18.15 -4.52
CA THR A 56 -3.46 -19.15 -5.51
C THR A 56 -2.68 -19.07 -6.82
N ASN A 57 -1.87 -18.02 -6.98
CA ASN A 57 -0.98 -17.75 -8.10
C ASN A 57 0.46 -17.49 -7.59
N PRO A 58 1.14 -18.55 -7.13
CA PRO A 58 2.42 -18.42 -6.41
C PRO A 58 3.53 -17.81 -7.27
N THR A 59 3.58 -18.10 -8.57
CA THR A 59 4.59 -17.54 -9.48
C THR A 59 4.52 -16.01 -9.51
N GLU A 60 3.33 -15.46 -9.72
CA GLU A 60 3.10 -14.01 -9.73
C GLU A 60 3.32 -13.40 -8.35
N PHE A 61 2.98 -14.12 -7.28
CA PHE A 61 3.20 -13.68 -5.91
C PHE A 61 4.69 -13.54 -5.57
N GLU A 62 5.51 -14.51 -5.97
CA GLU A 62 6.97 -14.51 -5.73
C GLU A 62 7.68 -13.35 -6.45
N GLU A 63 7.11 -12.85 -7.54
CA GLU A 63 7.61 -11.67 -8.26
C GLU A 63 7.26 -10.34 -7.58
N LEU A 64 6.39 -10.34 -6.57
CA LEU A 64 6.01 -9.12 -5.86
C LEU A 64 7.10 -8.67 -4.88
N GLU A 65 7.51 -7.42 -5.04
CA GLU A 65 8.45 -6.80 -4.11
C GLU A 65 7.70 -6.29 -2.87
N ARG A 66 7.92 -6.96 -1.73
CA ARG A 66 7.36 -6.54 -0.44
C ARG A 66 8.06 -5.27 0.07
N SER A 67 7.25 -4.26 0.39
CA SER A 67 7.73 -2.96 0.86
C SER A 67 7.09 -2.52 2.17
N GLU A 68 7.67 -1.49 2.76
CA GLU A 68 7.14 -0.74 3.89
C GLU A 68 6.77 0.69 3.47
N ASP A 69 6.04 1.43 4.31
CA ASP A 69 5.66 2.83 4.07
C ASP A 69 4.76 3.08 2.85
N GLY A 70 4.20 2.04 2.24
CA GLY A 70 3.19 2.19 1.19
C GLY A 70 1.89 2.78 1.74
N ALA A 71 1.11 3.39 0.85
CA ALA A 71 -0.28 3.69 1.15
C ALA A 71 -1.11 2.41 0.96
N PHE A 72 -2.24 2.28 1.64
CA PHE A 72 -3.10 1.11 1.47
C PHE A 72 -4.57 1.45 1.69
N ALA A 73 -5.44 0.70 1.03
CA ALA A 73 -6.89 0.79 1.21
C ALA A 73 -7.52 -0.61 1.13
N SER A 74 -8.66 -0.77 1.77
CA SER A 74 -9.48 -1.98 1.67
C SER A 74 -10.79 -1.63 1.00
N THR A 75 -11.16 -2.43 0.01
CA THR A 75 -12.44 -2.29 -0.70
C THR A 75 -13.20 -3.60 -0.67
N PRO A 76 -14.48 -3.63 -1.13
CA PRO A 76 -15.23 -4.87 -1.30
C PRO A 76 -14.59 -5.87 -2.28
N GLN A 77 -13.71 -5.41 -3.18
CA GLN A 77 -13.03 -6.25 -4.18
C GLN A 77 -11.75 -6.86 -3.63
N GLY A 78 -11.00 -6.11 -2.82
CA GLY A 78 -9.68 -6.55 -2.41
C GLY A 78 -8.91 -5.56 -1.53
N GLY A 79 -7.69 -5.96 -1.20
CA GLY A 79 -6.70 -5.12 -0.56
C GLY A 79 -5.79 -4.45 -1.59
N PHE A 80 -5.58 -3.14 -1.46
CA PHE A 80 -4.68 -2.37 -2.32
C PHE A 80 -3.48 -1.85 -1.53
N TRP A 81 -2.30 -1.95 -2.12
CA TRP A 81 -1.03 -1.42 -1.61
C TRP A 81 -0.34 -0.59 -2.69
N PHE A 82 0.12 0.59 -2.36
CA PHE A 82 0.70 1.54 -3.30
C PHE A 82 2.12 1.93 -2.88
N GLY A 83 3.09 1.63 -3.74
CA GLY A 83 4.48 2.02 -3.61
C GLY A 83 5.19 1.50 -2.35
N GLY A 84 5.83 2.42 -1.63
CA GLY A 84 6.64 2.15 -0.46
C GLY A 84 8.13 2.10 -0.78
N MET A 85 8.89 1.52 0.15
CA MET A 85 10.31 1.23 -0.02
C MET A 85 10.63 -0.17 0.47
N ALA A 86 11.60 -0.81 -0.17
CA ALA A 86 12.14 -2.09 0.24
C ALA A 86 13.59 -1.94 0.66
N ASN A 87 14.01 -2.81 1.56
CA ASN A 87 15.40 -3.02 1.95
C ASN A 87 15.51 -4.41 2.59
N PHE A 88 16.65 -4.73 3.17
CA PHE A 88 16.90 -6.02 3.83
C PHE A 88 15.91 -6.40 4.96
N ARG A 89 15.15 -5.42 5.47
CA ARG A 89 14.11 -5.61 6.49
C ARG A 89 12.74 -5.98 5.93
N THR A 90 12.55 -5.86 4.62
CA THR A 90 11.29 -6.19 3.94
C THR A 90 11.45 -7.37 2.97
N ARG A 91 12.68 -7.61 2.50
CA ARG A 91 13.02 -8.72 1.58
C ARG A 91 13.35 -10.00 2.32
N LEU A 92 12.64 -11.07 1.99
CA LEU A 92 12.79 -12.39 2.62
C LEU A 92 14.15 -13.06 2.44
N ASN A 93 14.81 -12.80 1.30
CA ASN A 93 16.08 -13.44 0.94
C ASN A 93 17.22 -12.42 0.78
N ALA A 94 17.19 -11.33 1.55
CA ALA A 94 18.26 -10.34 1.52
C ALA A 94 19.60 -10.98 1.93
N THR A 95 20.61 -10.88 1.06
CA THR A 95 22.02 -11.25 1.33
C THR A 95 22.84 -10.02 1.77
N ASN A 96 24.05 -10.21 2.33
CA ASN A 96 24.93 -9.14 2.86
C ASN A 96 25.51 -8.18 1.78
N GLY A 97 24.96 -8.18 0.56
CA GLY A 97 25.38 -7.26 -0.49
C GLY A 97 24.84 -5.84 -0.26
N ASN A 98 25.64 -4.84 -0.65
CA ASN A 98 25.29 -3.41 -0.53
C ASN A 98 23.91 -3.06 -1.15
N THR A 99 23.47 -3.80 -2.17
CA THR A 99 22.18 -3.60 -2.86
C THR A 99 20.96 -3.99 -2.01
N ASN A 100 21.14 -4.87 -1.03
CA ASN A 100 20.08 -5.24 -0.09
C ASN A 100 20.03 -4.32 1.13
N THR A 101 21.15 -3.68 1.49
CA THR A 101 21.17 -2.67 2.55
C THR A 101 20.66 -1.30 2.09
N ALA A 102 20.77 -1.02 0.79
CA ALA A 102 20.24 0.21 0.20
C ALA A 102 18.72 0.26 0.30
N VAL A 103 18.19 1.46 0.50
CA VAL A 103 16.75 1.70 0.45
C VAL A 103 16.33 1.82 -1.01
N GLN A 104 15.43 0.95 -1.45
CA GLN A 104 14.91 0.93 -2.81
C GLN A 104 13.45 1.40 -2.81
N PRO A 105 13.11 2.56 -3.39
CA PRO A 105 11.72 2.93 -3.62
C PRO A 105 11.04 1.95 -4.56
N ILE A 106 9.85 1.46 -4.18
CA ILE A 106 9.12 0.47 -4.96
C ILE A 106 8.06 1.19 -5.79
N PRO A 107 8.10 1.08 -7.12
CA PRO A 107 7.05 1.64 -7.95
C PRO A 107 5.81 0.75 -7.91
N GLY A 108 4.70 1.32 -8.31
CA GLY A 108 3.52 0.54 -8.66
C GLY A 108 2.51 0.30 -7.55
N MET A 109 1.61 -0.62 -7.83
CA MET A 109 0.51 -1.03 -6.97
C MET A 109 0.42 -2.55 -6.94
N VAL A 110 0.12 -3.09 -5.76
CA VAL A 110 -0.24 -4.49 -5.56
C VAL A 110 -1.70 -4.57 -5.17
N PHE A 111 -2.42 -5.53 -5.75
CA PHE A 111 -3.80 -5.82 -5.40
C PHE A 111 -3.95 -7.29 -5.03
N TYR A 112 -4.71 -7.55 -3.97
CA TYR A 112 -5.10 -8.90 -3.55
C TYR A 112 -6.61 -9.04 -3.65
N ASP A 113 -7.07 -9.95 -4.50
CA ASP A 113 -8.49 -10.18 -4.80
C ASP A 113 -9.14 -11.10 -3.76
N TRP A 114 -10.19 -10.62 -3.09
CA TRP A 114 -10.89 -11.38 -2.05
C TRP A 114 -11.65 -12.62 -2.55
N LYS A 115 -12.01 -12.63 -3.84
CA LYS A 115 -12.83 -13.69 -4.45
C LYS A 115 -11.96 -14.81 -4.98
N THR A 116 -10.86 -14.47 -5.66
CA THR A 116 -9.98 -15.46 -6.29
C THR A 116 -8.78 -15.82 -5.43
N ASN A 117 -8.50 -15.06 -4.37
CA ASN A 117 -7.28 -15.17 -3.59
C ASN A 117 -6.02 -15.06 -4.49
N GLN A 118 -6.09 -14.27 -5.56
CA GLN A 118 -4.97 -13.99 -6.44
C GLN A 118 -4.36 -12.63 -6.13
N TRP A 119 -3.05 -12.54 -6.38
CA TRP A 119 -2.28 -11.31 -6.27
C TRP A 119 -1.92 -10.77 -7.65
N SER A 120 -2.05 -9.46 -7.86
CA SER A 120 -1.66 -8.81 -9.10
C SER A 120 -0.67 -7.67 -8.86
N ASN A 121 0.25 -7.54 -9.80
CA ASN A 121 1.13 -6.39 -9.95
C ASN A 121 0.52 -5.43 -10.98
N GLU A 122 0.13 -4.24 -10.53
CA GLU A 122 -0.51 -3.20 -11.34
C GLU A 122 0.39 -1.96 -11.45
N THR A 123 1.67 -2.20 -11.74
CA THR A 123 2.71 -1.17 -11.73
C THR A 123 2.57 -0.14 -12.86
N GLU A 124 2.21 -0.57 -14.06
CA GLU A 124 2.23 0.31 -15.23
C GLU A 124 1.11 1.37 -15.18
N GLU A 125 -0.10 0.96 -14.76
CA GLU A 125 -1.23 1.86 -14.52
C GLU A 125 -0.90 2.90 -13.45
N PHE A 126 -0.26 2.46 -12.36
CA PHE A 126 0.13 3.35 -11.27
C PHE A 126 1.25 4.32 -11.67
N LYS A 127 2.23 3.87 -12.47
CA LYS A 127 3.29 4.74 -13.00
C LYS A 127 2.72 5.88 -13.84
N ALA A 128 1.72 5.59 -14.68
CA ALA A 128 1.04 6.60 -15.47
C ALA A 128 0.31 7.64 -14.58
N ALA A 129 -0.27 7.21 -13.46
CA ALA A 129 -0.97 8.09 -12.53
C ALA A 129 -0.04 8.94 -11.64
N PHE A 130 1.19 8.48 -11.36
CA PHE A 130 2.14 9.15 -10.47
C PHE A 130 3.50 9.46 -11.14
N PRO A 131 3.55 10.31 -12.18
CA PRO A 131 4.82 10.67 -12.81
C PRO A 131 5.69 11.59 -11.92
N PRO A 132 7.03 11.53 -12.07
CA PRO A 132 7.76 10.73 -13.06
C PRO A 132 8.17 9.34 -12.56
N PHE A 133 8.04 9.07 -11.26
CA PHE A 133 8.67 7.88 -10.65
C PHE A 133 7.72 6.72 -10.44
N GLY A 134 6.40 6.95 -10.46
CA GLY A 134 5.41 5.91 -10.27
C GLY A 134 5.49 5.26 -8.90
N THR A 135 5.89 5.99 -7.87
CA THR A 135 6.01 5.51 -6.50
C THR A 135 5.43 6.53 -5.54
N VAL A 136 4.94 6.06 -4.40
CA VAL A 136 4.53 6.90 -3.27
C VAL A 136 5.09 6.31 -1.99
N ARG A 137 5.55 7.17 -1.08
CA ARG A 137 6.00 6.76 0.25
C ARG A 137 5.38 7.65 1.31
N GLY A 138 4.92 7.03 2.39
CA GLY A 138 4.30 7.71 3.52
C GLY A 138 2.99 8.43 3.16
N ALA A 139 2.45 8.16 1.98
CA ALA A 139 1.14 8.62 1.56
C ALA A 139 0.04 7.89 2.35
N ARG A 140 -1.20 8.36 2.19
CA ARG A 140 -2.38 7.67 2.71
C ARG A 140 -3.36 7.39 1.60
N ALA A 141 -4.00 6.23 1.70
CA ALA A 141 -5.10 5.84 0.87
C ALA A 141 -6.32 5.54 1.74
N LEU A 142 -7.50 5.80 1.21
CA LEU A 142 -8.78 5.54 1.87
C LEU A 142 -9.83 5.19 0.83
N PHE A 143 -10.66 4.20 1.13
CA PHE A 143 -11.80 3.86 0.30
C PHE A 143 -13.04 4.64 0.72
N VAL A 144 -13.67 5.32 -0.25
CA VAL A 144 -14.93 6.04 -0.11
C VAL A 144 -16.02 5.21 -0.79
N PRO A 145 -16.88 4.51 -0.03
CA PRO A 145 -17.82 3.54 -0.60
C PRO A 145 -18.94 4.18 -1.42
N ASN A 146 -19.43 5.36 -1.04
CA ASN A 146 -20.65 5.94 -1.63
C ASN A 146 -20.39 6.88 -2.80
N TYR A 147 -19.32 6.64 -3.55
CA TYR A 147 -18.99 7.40 -4.76
C TYR A 147 -19.18 6.53 -6.01
N GLY A 148 -20.26 6.78 -6.75
CA GLY A 148 -20.65 5.91 -7.86
C GLY A 148 -21.00 4.49 -7.40
N SER A 149 -21.07 3.54 -8.34
CA SER A 149 -21.41 2.14 -8.03
C SER A 149 -20.27 1.33 -7.42
N ASN A 150 -19.02 1.78 -7.64
CA ASN A 150 -17.82 1.03 -7.29
C ASN A 150 -17.12 1.58 -6.03
N GLY A 151 -17.59 2.73 -5.53
CA GLY A 151 -16.80 3.57 -4.64
C GLY A 151 -15.56 4.14 -5.34
N ILE A 152 -14.71 4.81 -4.58
CA ILE A 152 -13.45 5.35 -5.08
C ILE A 152 -12.35 5.27 -4.02
N ILE A 153 -11.11 5.01 -4.42
CA ILE A 153 -9.95 5.11 -3.54
C ILE A 153 -9.35 6.50 -3.70
N LEU A 154 -9.19 7.22 -2.60
CA LEU A 154 -8.42 8.46 -2.52
C LEU A 154 -6.96 8.15 -2.18
N LEU A 155 -6.01 8.83 -2.83
CA LEU A 155 -4.59 8.83 -2.47
C LEU A 155 -4.05 10.25 -2.29
N MET A 156 -3.37 10.52 -1.17
CA MET A 156 -2.86 11.86 -0.87
C MET A 156 -1.65 11.90 0.07
N GLY A 157 -0.93 13.03 0.01
CA GLY A 157 0.26 13.32 0.81
C GLY A 157 1.42 12.37 0.52
N GLY A 158 2.42 12.31 1.40
CA GLY A 158 3.64 11.55 1.11
C GLY A 158 4.53 12.22 0.08
N PHE A 159 5.45 11.43 -0.49
CA PHE A 159 6.34 11.88 -1.53
C PHE A 159 6.62 10.77 -2.55
N GLN A 160 7.08 11.17 -3.73
CA GLN A 160 7.72 10.27 -4.70
C GLN A 160 9.25 10.40 -4.59
N SER A 161 9.99 9.36 -4.96
CA SER A 161 11.45 9.38 -5.01
C SER A 161 11.96 8.67 -6.25
N THR A 162 13.18 9.02 -6.67
CA THR A 162 13.91 8.29 -7.72
C THR A 162 13.96 6.81 -7.43
N LEU A 163 13.82 5.97 -8.46
CA LEU A 163 13.85 4.51 -8.33
C LEU A 163 15.27 3.92 -8.25
N GLU A 164 16.30 4.76 -8.15
CA GLU A 164 17.66 4.27 -7.91
C GLU A 164 17.85 3.87 -6.44
N PRO A 165 18.64 2.82 -6.15
CA PRO A 165 18.97 2.44 -4.78
C PRO A 165 19.60 3.61 -4.00
N ILE A 166 19.03 3.93 -2.84
CA ILE A 166 19.43 5.04 -1.99
C ILE A 166 20.38 4.51 -0.91
N VAL A 167 21.67 4.81 -1.04
CA VAL A 167 22.71 4.51 -0.03
C VAL A 167 22.98 5.74 0.84
N LYS A 168 22.89 6.93 0.25
CA LYS A 168 23.00 8.24 0.92
C LYS A 168 21.79 9.09 0.59
N ALA A 169 21.26 9.81 1.59
CA ALA A 169 20.08 10.65 1.41
C ALA A 169 20.22 11.68 0.26
N SER A 170 21.43 12.17 0.00
CA SER A 170 21.71 13.11 -1.10
C SER A 170 21.53 12.51 -2.50
N GLN A 171 21.42 11.19 -2.64
CA GLN A 171 21.21 10.50 -3.93
C GLN A 171 19.74 10.47 -4.35
N SER A 172 18.80 10.76 -3.44
CA SER A 172 17.38 10.71 -3.73
C SER A 172 16.81 12.09 -4.02
N LEU A 173 16.08 12.22 -5.13
CA LEU A 173 15.22 13.36 -5.36
C LEU A 173 13.84 13.08 -4.77
N TYR A 174 13.51 13.75 -3.68
CA TYR A 174 12.19 13.67 -3.07
C TYR A 174 11.25 14.72 -3.68
N LYS A 175 10.16 14.25 -4.30
CA LYS A 175 9.08 15.09 -4.81
C LYS A 175 7.86 14.94 -3.90
N TRP A 176 7.72 15.85 -2.95
CA TRP A 176 6.59 15.91 -2.04
C TRP A 176 5.27 16.13 -2.79
N MET A 177 4.26 15.32 -2.47
CA MET A 177 2.94 15.43 -3.06
C MET A 177 2.16 16.57 -2.39
N ASP A 178 1.55 17.41 -3.21
CA ASP A 178 0.86 18.61 -2.78
C ASP A 178 -0.63 18.34 -2.56
N PHE A 179 -1.20 18.85 -1.47
CA PHE A 179 -2.63 18.69 -1.17
C PHE A 179 -3.52 19.58 -2.04
N SER A 180 -2.92 20.44 -2.88
CA SER A 180 -3.60 21.17 -3.95
C SER A 180 -4.05 20.28 -5.10
N ASN A 181 -3.57 19.04 -5.20
CA ASN A 181 -4.02 18.07 -6.18
C ASN A 181 -4.14 16.68 -5.54
N ILE A 182 -5.34 16.12 -5.55
CA ILE A 182 -5.61 14.80 -4.98
C ILE A 182 -5.92 13.81 -6.09
N THR A 183 -5.38 12.60 -5.95
CA THR A 183 -5.51 11.52 -6.93
C THR A 183 -6.52 10.51 -6.44
N PHE A 184 -7.32 9.99 -7.36
CA PHE A 184 -8.35 9.00 -7.08
C PHE A 184 -8.25 7.82 -8.04
N MET A 185 -8.74 6.66 -7.63
CA MET A 185 -8.82 5.47 -8.46
C MET A 185 -10.17 4.76 -8.27
N ASP A 186 -10.81 4.37 -9.37
CA ASP A 186 -11.94 3.42 -9.34
C ASP A 186 -11.39 2.01 -9.06
N PRO A 187 -11.79 1.36 -7.95
CA PRO A 187 -11.25 0.06 -7.52
C PRO A 187 -11.84 -1.14 -8.28
N VAL A 188 -12.61 -0.92 -9.34
CA VAL A 188 -13.06 -1.97 -10.26
C VAL A 188 -12.46 -1.72 -11.63
N SER A 189 -12.62 -0.52 -12.18
CA SER A 189 -12.16 -0.22 -13.55
C SER A 189 -10.68 0.17 -13.65
N ARG A 190 -9.99 0.38 -12.51
CA ARG A 190 -8.59 0.85 -12.44
C ARG A 190 -8.34 2.20 -13.11
N LYS A 191 -9.40 2.97 -13.34
CA LYS A 191 -9.29 4.30 -13.91
C LYS A 191 -8.84 5.30 -12.85
N TRP A 192 -7.85 6.10 -13.22
CA TRP A 192 -7.27 7.13 -12.38
C TRP A 192 -7.83 8.50 -12.72
N TYR A 193 -8.03 9.31 -11.68
CA TYR A 193 -8.52 10.67 -11.77
C TYR A 193 -7.67 11.59 -10.90
N SER A 194 -7.66 12.88 -11.19
CA SER A 194 -7.05 13.87 -10.32
C SER A 194 -7.91 15.12 -10.24
N GLN A 195 -7.93 15.75 -9.08
CA GLN A 195 -8.71 16.95 -8.84
C GLN A 195 -7.86 18.00 -8.13
N LYS A 196 -7.84 19.20 -8.69
CA LYS A 196 -7.33 20.37 -8.01
C LYS A 196 -8.25 20.76 -6.85
N THR A 197 -7.71 20.88 -5.65
CA THR A 197 -8.48 21.33 -4.49
C THR A 197 -8.66 22.85 -4.50
N THR A 198 -9.68 23.31 -3.78
CA THR A 198 -10.00 24.72 -3.61
C THR A 198 -9.79 25.13 -2.15
N GLY A 199 -9.70 26.44 -1.89
CA GLY A 199 -9.44 26.96 -0.55
C GLY A 199 -7.97 26.83 -0.12
N SER A 200 -7.74 26.83 1.20
CA SER A 200 -6.39 26.75 1.78
C SER A 200 -6.01 25.29 2.02
N ALA A 201 -5.21 24.72 1.11
CA ALA A 201 -4.73 23.35 1.25
C ALA A 201 -3.70 23.22 2.40
N PRO A 202 -3.68 22.09 3.12
CA PRO A 202 -2.63 21.80 4.10
C PRO A 202 -1.23 21.79 3.48
N THR A 203 -0.23 22.06 4.31
CA THR A 203 1.18 21.86 3.92
C THR A 203 1.48 20.39 3.62
N LYS A 204 2.39 20.17 2.66
CA LYS A 204 2.91 18.85 2.28
C LYS A 204 3.38 18.08 3.51
N ARG A 205 2.97 16.82 3.64
CA ARG A 205 3.23 15.97 4.80
C ARG A 205 3.13 14.49 4.45
N GLN A 206 3.73 13.64 5.26
CA GLN A 206 3.69 12.19 5.16
C GLN A 206 3.37 11.57 6.53
N TRP A 207 3.03 10.29 6.54
CA TRP A 207 2.80 9.48 7.74
C TRP A 207 1.69 9.98 8.68
N PHE A 208 0.82 10.85 8.19
CA PHE A 208 -0.31 11.37 8.96
C PHE A 208 -1.39 10.29 9.14
N CYS A 209 -2.24 10.44 10.15
CA CYS A 209 -3.43 9.60 10.28
C CYS A 209 -4.52 10.12 9.35
N MET A 210 -5.28 9.21 8.74
CA MET A 210 -6.43 9.54 7.91
C MET A 210 -7.54 8.55 8.24
N VAL A 211 -8.74 9.08 8.46
CA VAL A 211 -9.96 8.32 8.70
C VAL A 211 -11.06 8.97 7.88
N GLY A 212 -12.05 8.20 7.46
CA GLY A 212 -13.20 8.76 6.77
C GLY A 212 -14.49 8.47 7.50
N VAL A 213 -15.40 9.43 7.46
CA VAL A 213 -16.73 9.31 8.04
C VAL A 213 -17.76 9.65 6.97
N GLU A 214 -18.69 8.73 6.78
CA GLU A 214 -19.85 8.97 5.94
C GLU A 214 -20.86 9.86 6.67
N GLY A 215 -21.18 10.99 6.05
CA GLY A 215 -22.32 11.84 6.41
C GLY A 215 -23.55 11.53 5.56
N LYS A 216 -24.67 12.21 5.83
CA LYS A 216 -25.94 11.99 5.11
C LYS A 216 -25.85 12.28 3.60
N SER A 217 -24.96 13.20 3.21
CA SER A 217 -24.81 13.65 1.82
C SER A 217 -23.35 14.01 1.47
N SER A 218 -22.42 13.68 2.35
CA SER A 218 -21.00 14.04 2.24
C SER A 218 -20.15 12.90 2.79
N TYR A 219 -18.87 12.92 2.46
CA TYR A 219 -17.87 12.07 3.08
C TYR A 219 -16.76 12.98 3.61
N GLU A 220 -16.53 12.92 4.92
CA GLU A 220 -15.56 13.77 5.62
C GLU A 220 -14.30 12.97 5.96
N MET A 221 -13.14 13.62 5.90
CA MET A 221 -11.81 13.01 6.06
C MET A 221 -10.87 13.89 6.86
#